data_AF-A0A0F9SB27-F1
#
_entry.id   AF-A0A0F9SB27-F1
#
_cell.length_a   1.000
_cell.length_b   1.000
_cell.length_c   1.000
_cell.angle_alpha   90.00
_cell.angle_beta   90.00
_cell.angle_gamma   90.00
#
_symmetry.space_group_name_H-M   'P 1'
#
loop_
_entity.id
_entity.type
_entity.pdbx_description
1 polymer ?
#
loop_
_entity_poly.entity_id
_entity_poly.type
_entity_poly.pdbx_seq_one_letter_code
_entity_poly.pdbx_strand_id
1 'polypeptide(L)' 'VMERGGMSGAVFNAAKEIALDGFIEGRLQFPQMAEVVEEVLECLIPDTSLIDANMTLDNVAQVDHLARQTAKAVIKKRAG' A
#
# COMPACT_ATOMS: atom_id res chain seq x y z
N VAL A 1 1.27 -11.32 3.70
CA VAL A 1 2.48 -10.47 3.87
C VAL A 1 3.59 -11.18 4.64
N MET A 2 3.31 -11.75 5.83
CA MET A 2 4.34 -12.42 6.63
C MET A 2 4.95 -13.68 5.98
N GLU A 3 4.20 -14.41 5.15
CA GLU A 3 4.77 -15.54 4.38
C GLU A 3 5.54 -15.11 3.13
N ARG A 4 5.25 -13.94 2.55
CA ARG A 4 5.90 -13.50 1.31
C ARG A 4 7.22 -12.77 1.56
N GLY A 5 7.39 -12.15 2.73
CA GLY A 5 8.59 -11.38 3.04
C GLY A 5 8.87 -10.25 2.04
N GLY A 6 9.90 -9.45 2.29
CA GLY A 6 10.44 -8.54 1.28
C GLY A 6 9.54 -7.38 0.82
N MET A 7 9.48 -7.15 -0.50
CA MET A 7 8.81 -5.99 -1.14
C MET A 7 7.31 -5.91 -0.81
N SER A 8 6.65 -7.05 -0.57
CA SER A 8 5.26 -7.07 -0.09
C SER A 8 5.10 -6.43 1.30
N GLY A 9 6.14 -6.50 2.14
CA GLY A 9 6.17 -5.84 3.45
C GLY A 9 6.27 -4.31 3.33
N ALA A 10 7.02 -3.83 2.34
CA ALA A 10 7.13 -2.40 2.05
C ALA A 10 5.80 -1.81 1.56
N VAL A 11 5.14 -2.48 0.59
CA VAL A 11 3.80 -2.09 0.13
C VAL A 11 2.80 -2.05 1.29
N PHE A 12 2.76 -3.11 2.09
CA PHE A 12 1.85 -3.19 3.23
C PHE A 12 2.09 -2.06 4.24
N ASN A 13 3.35 -1.79 4.59
CA ASN A 13 3.63 -0.74 5.57
C ASN A 13 3.28 0.65 5.05
N ALA A 14 3.65 0.94 3.80
CA ALA A 14 3.32 2.19 3.12
C ALA A 14 1.80 2.42 3.04
N ALA A 15 1.04 1.39 2.63
CA ALA A 15 -0.41 1.46 2.53
C ALA A 15 -1.06 1.69 3.91
N LYS A 16 -0.56 1.01 4.94
CA LYS A 16 -1.08 1.12 6.31
C LYS A 16 -0.86 2.53 6.89
N GLU A 17 0.28 3.14 6.64
CA GLU A 17 0.57 4.52 7.08
C GLU A 17 -0.37 5.53 6.41
N ILE A 18 -0.58 5.43 5.09
CA ILE A 18 -1.50 6.34 4.39
C ILE A 18 -2.95 6.11 4.79
N ALA A 19 -3.36 4.86 5.04
CA ALA A 19 -4.68 4.56 5.58
C ALA A 19 -4.88 5.14 6.99
N LEU A 20 -3.84 5.11 7.83
CA LEU A 20 -3.86 5.73 9.14
C LEU A 20 -3.98 7.26 9.05
N ASP A 21 -3.23 7.90 8.16
CA ASP A 21 -3.35 9.34 7.90
C ASP A 21 -4.78 9.70 7.48
N GLY A 22 -5.36 8.93 6.54
CA GLY A 22 -6.74 9.14 6.09
C GLY A 22 -7.78 8.97 7.21
N PHE A 23 -7.55 8.04 8.15
CA PHE A 23 -8.39 7.88 9.34
C PHE A 23 -8.25 9.07 10.30
N ILE A 24 -7.01 9.51 10.59
CA ILE A 24 -6.74 10.66 11.46
C ILE A 24 -7.33 11.95 10.87
N GLU A 25 -7.29 12.11 9.55
CA GLU A 25 -7.91 13.23 8.83
C GLU A 25 -9.45 13.14 8.73
N GLY A 26 -10.06 12.07 9.25
CA GLY A 26 -11.51 11.86 9.21
C GLY A 26 -12.06 11.50 7.83
N ARG A 27 -11.20 11.14 6.87
CA ARG A 27 -11.57 10.70 5.52
C ARG A 27 -11.90 9.20 5.45
N LEU A 28 -11.46 8.43 6.44
CA LEU A 28 -11.75 7.00 6.58
C LEU A 28 -12.33 6.70 7.95
N GLN A 29 -13.18 5.68 8.01
CA GLN A 29 -13.53 5.00 9.25
C GLN A 29 -12.50 3.90 9.56
N PHE A 30 -12.41 3.51 10.83
CA PHE A 30 -11.50 2.48 11.31
C PHE A 30 -11.51 1.17 10.48
N PRO A 31 -12.66 0.54 10.15
CA PRO A 31 -12.66 -0.68 9.32
C PRO A 31 -12.19 -0.45 7.88
N GLN A 32 -12.41 0.75 7.34
CA GLN A 32 -12.03 1.07 5.95
C GLN A 32 -10.52 1.13 5.76
N MET A 33 -9.74 1.30 6.84
CA MET A 33 -8.28 1.25 6.74
C MET A 33 -7.79 -0.10 6.21
N ALA A 34 -8.41 -1.21 6.66
CA ALA A 34 -8.04 -2.54 6.21
C ALA A 34 -8.38 -2.74 4.72
N GLU A 35 -9.56 -2.27 4.29
CA GLU A 35 -10.00 -2.33 2.90
C GLU A 35 -9.06 -1.55 1.96
N VAL A 36 -8.58 -0.37 2.40
CA VAL A 36 -7.60 0.41 1.62
C VAL A 36 -6.29 -0.35 1.46
N VAL A 37 -5.78 -0.96 2.54
CA VAL A 37 -4.53 -1.72 2.50
C VAL A 37 -4.66 -2.95 1.58
N GLU A 38 -5.79 -3.65 1.66
CA GLU A 38 -6.09 -4.79 0.79
C GLU A 38 -6.13 -4.37 -0.69
N GLU A 39 -6.87 -3.32 -1.04
CA GLU A 39 -6.99 -2.83 -2.42
C GLU A 39 -5.63 -2.38 -2.97
N VAL A 40 -4.76 -1.77 -2.15
CA VAL A 40 -3.41 -1.37 -2.56
C VAL A 40 -2.53 -2.60 -2.84
N LEU A 41 -2.61 -3.62 -1.99
CA LEU A 41 -1.91 -4.87 -2.22
C LEU A 41 -2.42 -5.56 -3.49
N GLU A 42 -3.73 -5.64 -3.69
CA GLU A 42 -4.32 -6.21 -4.90
C GLU A 42 -3.96 -5.45 -6.18
N CYS A 43 -3.74 -4.14 -6.11
CA CYS A 43 -3.30 -3.35 -7.25
C CYS A 43 -1.81 -3.56 -7.59
N LEU A 44 -0.97 -3.81 -6.59
CA LEU A 44 0.50 -3.82 -6.74
C LEU A 44 1.13 -5.20 -6.76
N ILE A 45 0.41 -6.21 -6.25
CA ILE A 45 0.84 -7.60 -6.26
C ILE A 45 0.80 -8.27 -7.65
N PRO A 46 -0.18 -7.99 -8.53
CA PRO A 46 -0.23 -8.56 -9.88
C PRO A 46 0.89 -8.06 -10.80
N ASP A 47 1.47 -6.90 -10.50
CA ASP A 47 2.70 -6.40 -11.14
C ASP A 47 3.94 -7.13 -10.59
N THR A 48 3.93 -8.46 -10.72
CA THR A 48 4.94 -9.39 -10.21
C THR A 48 6.35 -9.09 -10.73
N SER A 49 6.48 -8.30 -11.80
CA SER A 49 7.77 -7.86 -12.35
C SER A 49 8.59 -7.00 -11.37
N LEU A 50 7.93 -6.24 -10.49
CA LEU A 50 8.59 -5.48 -9.43
C LEU A 50 8.88 -6.39 -8.24
N ILE A 51 7.93 -7.23 -7.81
CA ILE A 51 8.08 -8.04 -6.58
C ILE A 51 9.11 -9.17 -6.73
N ASP A 52 9.25 -9.74 -7.93
CA ASP A 52 10.31 -10.71 -8.27
C ASP A 52 11.65 -10.04 -8.62
N ALA A 53 11.70 -8.72 -8.73
CA ALA A 53 12.96 -8.01 -8.86
C ALA A 53 13.76 -8.16 -7.57
N ASN A 54 15.09 -8.26 -7.69
CA ASN A 54 15.99 -8.37 -6.54
C ASN A 54 15.60 -7.36 -5.44
N MET A 55 15.49 -7.83 -4.20
CA MET A 55 15.27 -6.99 -3.02
C MET A 55 16.46 -6.05 -2.80
N THR A 56 16.47 -4.95 -3.52
CA THR A 56 17.41 -3.84 -3.36
C THR A 56 16.71 -2.67 -2.68
N LEU A 57 17.49 -1.80 -2.04
CA LEU A 57 16.94 -0.61 -1.38
C LEU A 57 16.21 0.30 -2.36
N ASP A 58 16.72 0.44 -3.59
CA ASP A 58 16.08 1.25 -4.64
C ASP A 58 14.71 0.70 -5.04
N ASN A 59 14.61 -0.63 -5.23
CA ASN A 59 13.33 -1.28 -5.55
C ASN A 59 12.33 -1.15 -4.39
N VAL A 60 12.79 -1.32 -3.15
CA VAL A 60 11.95 -1.14 -1.95
C VAL A 60 11.45 0.31 -1.85
N ALA A 61 12.30 1.30 -2.09
CA ALA A 61 11.92 2.71 -2.07
C ALA A 61 10.92 3.06 -3.20
N GLN A 62 11.12 2.52 -4.40
CA GLN A 62 10.21 2.72 -5.52
C GLN A 62 8.84 2.10 -5.24
N VAL A 63 8.81 0.88 -4.71
CA VAL A 63 7.57 0.17 -4.37
C VAL A 63 6.84 0.82 -3.20
N ASP A 64 7.55 1.30 -2.17
CA ASP A 64 6.97 2.12 -1.10
C ASP A 64 6.32 3.40 -1.68
N HIS A 65 7.02 4.12 -2.55
CA HIS A 65 6.48 5.33 -3.17
C HIS A 65 5.20 5.05 -3.97
N LEU A 66 5.21 4.00 -4.79
CA LEU A 66 4.06 3.59 -5.57
C LEU A 66 2.89 3.17 -4.67
N ALA A 67 3.15 2.42 -3.60
CA ALA A 67 2.15 2.03 -2.61
C ALA A 67 1.48 3.25 -1.95
N ARG A 68 2.26 4.29 -1.62
CA ARG A 68 1.69 5.53 -1.06
C ARG A 68 0.80 6.26 -2.05
N GLN A 69 1.19 6.32 -3.33
CA GLN A 69 0.38 6.95 -4.37
C GLN A 69 -0.93 6.19 -4.59
N THR A 70 -0.87 4.86 -4.69
CA THR A 70 -2.05 4.00 -4.85
C THR A 70 -2.99 4.14 -3.65
N ALA A 71 -2.47 4.12 -2.43
CA ALA A 71 -3.29 4.29 -1.23
C ALA A 71 -4.02 5.63 -1.21
N LYS A 72 -3.36 6.74 -1.58
CA LYS A 72 -4.00 8.06 -1.70
C LYS A 72 -5.11 8.07 -2.74
N ALA A 73 -4.90 7.40 -3.88
CA ALA A 73 -5.90 7.29 -4.94
C ALA A 73 -7.13 6.50 -4.49
N VAL A 74 -6.92 5.37 -3.80
CA VAL A 74 -8.00 4.54 -3.23
C VAL A 74 -8.82 5.33 -2.21
N ILE A 75 -8.17 6.05 -1.29
CA ILE A 75 -8.86 6.89 -0.30
C ILE A 75 -9.68 7.98 -0.99
N LYS A 76 -9.11 8.66 -1.98
CA LYS A 76 -9.81 9.71 -2.73
C LYS A 76 -11.06 9.17 -3.44
N LYS A 77 -11.00 7.96 -3.99
CA LYS A 77 -12.13 7.29 -4.65
C LYS A 77 -13.26 6.94 -3.67
N ARG A 78 -12.94 6.74 -2.39
CA ARG A 78 -13.91 6.38 -1.33
C ARG A 78 -14.51 7.59 -0.62
N ALA A 79 -13.79 8.71 -0.60
CA ALA A 79 -14.22 9.95 0.04
C ALA A 79 -15.09 10.86 -0.87
N GLY A 80 -15.20 10.54 -2.16
CA GLY A 80 -16.07 11.23 -3.13
C GLY A 80 -17.31 10.40 -3.44
#